data_AF-A0A1T1D3E3-F1
#
_entry.id   AF-A0A1T1D3E3-F1
#
_cell.length_a   1.000
_cell.length_b   1.000
_cell.length_c   1.000
_cell.angle_alpha   90.00
_cell.angle_beta   90.00
_cell.angle_gamma   90.00
#
_symmetry.space_group_name_H-M   'P 1'
#
loop_
_entity.id
_entity.type
_entity.pdbx_description
1 polymer ?
#
loop_
_entity_poly.entity_id
_entity_poly.type
_entity_poly.pdbx_seq_one_letter_code
_entity_poly.pdbx_strand_id
1 'polypeptide(L)'
;MTSGKSEAAIPRDPQGASPSAEVFLTELLERRQRLLAEIGTLEQRRDRLQEDIRRHFAGSCDELSRRVQGFQDYLVGALQELSDRAQTLELAPRKVMVQPSPLDRPAETVPDQATGAASPFLADQPLIEDMIRGFQDTPDFYAPPWRLRRHLEVGHGEVLTNWLLQQQGRGAQNSLGSRSRNVLLGAAAVAILTELYGDQLQTLVLASTPERLGQWRRGLQDSLGLTREDFGPNANGISLFERSDALIERADRLESRDRLPLILVDAAEQVVDIPILQFPLWLAFAADGRELAMEDLDGDPL
;
A
#
# COMPACT_ATOMS: atom_id res chain seq x y z
N MET A 1 66.86 74.56 30.47
CA MET A 1 66.41 73.26 29.91
C MET A 1 64.88 73.27 29.87
N THR A 2 64.24 74.19 29.14
CA THR A 2 63.80 74.11 27.73
C THR A 2 62.95 72.87 27.39
N SER A 3 61.65 73.06 27.53
CA SER A 3 60.54 72.58 26.68
C SER A 3 60.55 71.13 26.19
N GLY A 4 59.83 70.26 26.91
CA GLY A 4 59.19 69.08 26.30
C GLY A 4 57.84 69.50 25.72
N LYS A 5 57.83 69.80 24.41
CA LYS A 5 56.66 70.24 23.66
C LYS A 5 55.78 69.03 23.32
N SER A 6 54.48 69.22 23.53
CA SER A 6 53.38 68.35 23.12
C SER A 6 53.42 68.03 21.62
N GLU A 7 53.28 66.76 21.26
CA GLU A 7 52.78 66.34 19.95
C GLU A 7 51.72 65.26 20.18
N ALA A 8 50.47 65.67 20.04
CA ALA A 8 49.30 64.83 20.18
C ALA A 8 49.28 63.80 19.04
N ALA A 9 49.37 62.52 19.38
CA ALA A 9 49.05 61.44 18.47
C ALA A 9 47.54 61.45 18.23
N ILE A 10 47.18 61.93 17.04
CA ILE A 10 45.84 61.93 16.44
C ILE A 10 45.21 60.54 16.61
N PRO A 11 43.96 60.41 17.10
CA PRO A 11 43.25 59.14 17.04
C PRO A 11 43.06 58.79 15.56
N ARG A 12 43.63 57.68 15.11
CA ARG A 12 43.30 57.10 13.81
C ARG A 12 41.82 56.73 13.86
N ASP A 13 41.00 57.53 13.18
CA ASP A 13 39.66 57.11 12.77
C ASP A 13 39.75 55.73 12.10
N PRO A 14 38.88 54.77 12.44
CA PRO A 14 38.71 53.58 11.62
C PRO A 14 38.08 54.01 10.30
N GLN A 15 38.93 54.33 9.32
CA GLN A 15 38.53 54.59 7.95
C GLN A 15 37.78 53.36 7.39
N GLY A 16 36.50 53.60 7.05
CA GLY A 16 35.81 53.00 5.92
C GLY A 16 35.54 51.50 6.00
N ALA A 17 34.41 51.13 6.59
CA ALA A 17 33.73 49.90 6.17
C ALA A 17 33.59 49.95 4.64
N SER A 18 34.07 48.92 3.94
CA SER A 18 33.93 48.85 2.49
C SER A 18 32.43 48.86 2.13
N PRO A 19 31.98 49.60 1.11
CA PRO A 19 30.55 49.71 0.76
C PRO A 19 29.89 48.35 0.48
N SER A 20 30.68 47.34 0.08
CA SER A 20 30.23 45.96 -0.04
C SER A 20 29.87 45.31 1.30
N ALA A 21 30.61 45.59 2.37
CA ALA A 21 30.36 45.00 3.70
C ALA A 21 29.04 45.50 4.32
N GLU A 22 28.69 46.76 4.09
CA GLU A 22 27.41 47.33 4.54
C GLU A 22 26.22 46.73 3.78
N VAL A 23 26.39 46.46 2.47
CA VAL A 23 25.39 45.78 1.64
C VAL A 23 25.19 44.32 2.08
N PHE A 24 26.27 43.58 2.37
CA PHE A 24 26.14 42.21 2.90
C PHE A 24 25.48 42.17 4.28
N LEU A 25 25.78 43.14 5.15
CA LEU A 25 25.16 43.22 6.47
C LEU A 25 23.66 43.51 6.37
N THR A 26 23.24 44.39 5.46
CA THR A 26 21.83 44.70 5.23
C THR A 26 21.07 43.51 4.64
N GLU A 27 21.65 42.79 3.66
CA GLU A 27 21.07 41.57 3.10
C GLU A 27 20.88 40.46 4.16
N LEU A 28 21.88 40.29 5.05
CA LEU A 28 21.78 39.34 6.16
C LEU A 28 20.70 39.72 7.17
N LEU A 29 20.53 41.01 7.47
CA LEU A 29 19.48 41.51 8.36
C LEU A 29 18.09 41.31 7.76
N GLU A 30 17.92 41.60 6.46
CA GLU A 30 16.67 41.36 5.74
C GLU A 30 16.31 39.87 5.72
N ARG A 31 17.29 39.01 5.40
CA ARG A 31 17.07 37.56 5.40
C ARG A 31 16.71 37.03 6.77
N ARG A 32 17.33 37.54 7.84
CA ARG A 32 16.98 37.21 9.23
C ARG A 32 15.55 37.64 9.55
N GLN A 33 15.15 38.85 9.19
CA GLN A 33 13.78 39.35 9.44
C GLN A 33 12.73 38.52 8.70
N ARG A 34 13.00 38.15 7.43
CA ARG A 34 12.13 37.28 6.64
C ARG A 34 11.96 35.91 7.31
N LEU A 35 13.05 35.29 7.73
CA LEU A 35 13.00 33.98 8.42
C LEU A 35 12.25 34.05 9.75
N LEU A 36 12.41 35.12 10.53
CA LEU A 36 11.66 35.31 11.78
C LEU A 36 10.16 35.47 11.54
N ALA A 37 9.76 36.20 10.48
CA ALA A 37 8.36 36.31 10.10
C ALA A 37 7.78 34.96 9.68
N GLU A 38 8.53 34.18 8.90
CA GLU A 38 8.12 32.85 8.44
C GLU A 38 7.96 31.88 9.61
N ILE A 39 8.90 31.87 10.56
CA ILE A 39 8.80 31.09 11.81
C ILE A 39 7.52 31.47 12.57
N GLY A 40 7.23 32.76 12.73
CA GLY A 40 6.01 33.20 13.41
C GLY A 40 4.73 32.71 12.73
N THR A 41 4.69 32.70 11.40
CA THR A 41 3.53 32.15 10.66
C THR A 41 3.38 30.64 10.84
N LEU A 42 4.49 29.91 10.86
CA LEU A 42 4.50 28.45 11.06
C LEU A 42 4.09 28.08 12.48
N GLU A 43 4.55 28.83 13.49
CA GLU A 43 4.12 28.64 14.89
C GLU A 43 2.63 28.89 15.05
N GLN A 44 2.11 29.97 14.45
CA GLN A 44 0.67 30.24 14.50
C GLN A 44 -0.15 29.15 13.81
N ARG A 45 0.36 28.58 12.70
CA ARG A 45 -0.29 27.47 12.00
C ARG A 45 -0.25 26.18 12.82
N ARG A 46 0.88 25.88 13.48
CA ARG A 46 1.03 24.76 14.41
C ARG A 46 0.02 24.86 15.55
N ASP A 47 -0.11 26.03 16.16
CA ASP A 47 -1.00 26.22 17.32
C ASP A 47 -2.47 26.05 16.94
N ARG A 48 -2.88 26.57 15.76
CA ARG A 48 -4.22 26.32 15.22
C ARG A 48 -4.48 24.82 14.96
N LEU A 49 -3.53 24.13 14.33
CA LEU A 49 -3.61 22.69 14.10
C LEU A 49 -3.72 21.89 15.40
N GLN A 50 -2.95 22.25 16.43
CA GLN A 50 -3.02 21.59 17.73
C GLN A 50 -4.38 21.80 18.42
N GLU A 51 -4.95 23.00 18.31
CA GLU A 51 -6.28 23.31 18.86
C GLU A 51 -7.38 22.54 18.12
N ASP A 52 -7.30 22.47 16.78
CA ASP A 52 -8.24 21.71 15.96
C ASP A 52 -8.16 20.20 16.27
N ILE A 53 -6.94 19.65 16.37
CA ILE A 53 -6.71 18.26 16.77
C ILE A 53 -7.36 18.01 18.14
N ARG A 54 -7.13 18.87 19.14
CA ARG A 54 -7.73 18.71 20.48
C ARG A 54 -9.26 18.72 20.44
N ARG A 55 -9.86 19.62 19.66
CA ARG A 55 -11.32 19.71 19.51
C ARG A 55 -11.92 18.50 18.79
N HIS A 56 -11.26 18.02 17.73
CA HIS A 56 -11.74 16.88 16.95
C HIS A 56 -11.51 15.53 17.65
N PHE A 57 -10.44 15.37 18.42
CA PHE A 57 -10.17 14.11 19.14
C PHE A 57 -11.16 13.84 20.28
N ALA A 58 -11.61 14.89 21.00
CA ALA A 58 -12.56 14.71 22.09
C ALA A 58 -13.93 14.17 21.62
N GLY A 59 -14.42 14.62 20.45
CA GLY A 59 -15.69 14.16 19.89
C GLY A 59 -15.62 12.77 19.23
N SER A 60 -14.52 12.49 18.53
CA SER A 60 -14.36 11.22 17.79
C SER A 60 -14.17 10.02 18.73
N CYS A 61 -13.48 10.17 19.86
CA CYS A 61 -13.32 9.09 20.83
C CYS A 61 -14.64 8.68 21.50
N ASP A 62 -15.51 9.63 21.85
CA ASP A 62 -16.82 9.34 22.45
C ASP A 62 -17.77 8.64 21.47
N GLU A 63 -17.71 9.02 20.19
CA GLU A 63 -18.51 8.40 19.13
C GLU A 63 -18.00 6.98 18.81
N LEU A 64 -16.67 6.80 18.77
CA LEU A 64 -16.04 5.49 18.63
C LEU A 64 -16.41 4.56 19.79
N SER A 65 -16.36 5.04 21.04
CA SER A 65 -16.73 4.25 22.22
C SER A 65 -18.20 3.82 22.21
N ARG A 66 -19.12 4.70 21.78
CA ARG A 66 -20.54 4.32 21.63
C ARG A 66 -20.75 3.29 20.53
N ARG A 67 -20.03 3.41 19.41
CA ARG A 67 -20.13 2.47 18.28
C ARG A 67 -19.56 1.10 18.64
N VAL A 68 -18.44 1.06 19.36
CA VAL A 68 -17.84 -0.18 19.88
C VAL A 68 -18.77 -0.86 20.89
N GLN A 69 -19.38 -0.10 21.81
CA GLN A 69 -20.35 -0.64 22.76
C GLN A 69 -21.60 -1.18 22.05
N GLY A 70 -22.16 -0.46 21.08
CA GLY A 70 -23.32 -0.91 20.31
C GLY A 70 -23.04 -2.17 19.49
N PHE A 71 -21.81 -2.32 18.97
CA PHE A 71 -21.37 -3.54 18.30
C PHE A 71 -21.26 -4.73 19.27
N GLN A 72 -20.72 -4.49 20.48
CA GLN A 72 -20.67 -5.51 21.53
C GLN A 72 -22.06 -5.99 21.92
N ASP A 73 -23.00 -5.07 22.16
CA ASP A 73 -24.38 -5.40 22.54
C ASP A 73 -25.09 -6.18 21.42
N TYR A 74 -24.84 -5.82 20.16
CA TYR A 74 -25.38 -6.55 18.99
C TYR A 74 -24.83 -7.98 18.89
N LEU A 75 -23.51 -8.18 19.06
CA LEU A 75 -22.90 -9.51 19.01
C LEU A 75 -23.43 -10.43 20.10
N VAL A 76 -23.63 -9.90 21.32
CA VAL A 76 -24.21 -10.68 22.43
C VAL A 76 -25.63 -11.12 22.10
N GLY A 77 -26.46 -10.24 21.54
CA GLY A 77 -27.81 -10.58 21.08
C GLY A 77 -27.82 -11.63 19.97
N ALA A 78 -26.97 -11.47 18.96
CA ALA A 78 -26.88 -12.41 17.84
C ALA A 78 -26.42 -13.81 18.26
N LEU A 79 -25.51 -13.91 19.23
CA LEU A 79 -25.05 -15.19 19.79
C LEU A 79 -26.14 -15.88 20.63
N GLN A 80 -26.93 -15.12 21.38
CA GLN A 80 -28.08 -15.65 22.12
C GLN A 80 -29.15 -16.17 21.17
N GLU A 81 -29.51 -15.40 20.12
CA GLU A 81 -30.45 -15.86 19.10
C GLU A 81 -29.98 -17.13 18.38
N LEU A 82 -28.69 -17.25 18.09
CA LEU A 82 -28.13 -18.44 17.47
C LEU A 82 -28.18 -19.65 18.42
N SER A 83 -27.90 -19.45 19.71
CA SER A 83 -28.00 -20.50 20.72
C SER A 83 -29.44 -21.02 20.87
N ASP A 84 -30.43 -20.11 20.92
CA ASP A 84 -31.84 -20.48 21.02
C ASP A 84 -32.32 -21.25 19.77
N ARG A 85 -31.86 -20.83 18.58
CA ARG A 85 -32.15 -21.53 17.32
C ARG A 85 -31.50 -22.92 17.30
N ALA A 86 -30.29 -23.06 17.81
CA ALA A 86 -29.59 -24.34 17.90
C ALA A 86 -30.26 -25.30 18.90
N GLN A 87 -30.81 -24.80 20.01
CA GLN A 87 -31.54 -25.61 20.99
C GLN A 87 -32.90 -26.10 20.47
N THR A 88 -33.53 -25.35 19.57
CA THR A 88 -34.81 -25.72 18.94
C THR A 88 -34.64 -26.80 17.86
N LEU A 89 -33.41 -27.04 17.39
CA LEU A 89 -33.10 -28.01 16.35
C LEU A 89 -32.99 -29.42 16.93
N GLU A 90 -34.10 -30.18 16.90
CA GLU A 90 -34.11 -31.62 17.21
C GLU A 90 -33.41 -32.42 16.10
N LEU A 91 -32.13 -32.74 16.31
CA LEU A 91 -31.34 -33.58 15.42
C LEU A 91 -31.76 -35.06 15.54
N ALA A 92 -32.61 -35.53 14.64
CA ALA A 92 -32.90 -36.96 14.51
C ALA A 92 -31.66 -37.73 14.03
N PRO A 93 -31.17 -38.75 14.76
CA PRO A 93 -29.94 -39.46 14.39
C PRO A 93 -30.19 -40.42 13.22
N ARG A 94 -29.64 -40.11 12.05
CA ARG A 94 -29.58 -41.04 10.93
C ARG A 94 -28.52 -42.11 11.21
N LYS A 95 -28.93 -43.31 11.60
CA LYS A 95 -28.03 -44.48 11.76
C LYS A 95 -27.45 -44.85 10.39
N VAL A 96 -26.18 -44.51 10.17
CA VAL A 96 -25.36 -45.02 9.08
C VAL A 96 -24.67 -46.29 9.57
N MET A 97 -24.93 -47.44 8.94
CA MET A 97 -24.17 -48.66 9.18
C MET A 97 -22.83 -48.54 8.44
N VAL A 98 -21.72 -48.57 9.18
CA VAL A 98 -20.36 -48.50 8.65
C VAL A 98 -19.71 -49.87 8.79
N GLN A 99 -19.28 -50.47 7.67
CA GLN A 99 -18.36 -51.61 7.70
C GLN A 99 -16.97 -51.13 8.12
N PRO A 100 -16.23 -51.86 8.97
CA PRO A 100 -14.92 -51.42 9.42
C PRO A 100 -13.87 -51.55 8.30
N SER A 101 -13.19 -50.45 8.03
CA SER A 101 -12.02 -50.32 7.15
C SER A 101 -10.74 -50.33 8.03
N PRO A 102 -9.60 -50.85 7.55
CA PRO A 102 -8.46 -51.23 8.39
C PRO A 102 -7.66 -50.01 8.83
N LEU A 103 -8.10 -49.36 9.90
CA LEU A 103 -7.41 -48.25 10.57
C LEU A 103 -7.21 -48.52 12.08
N ASP A 104 -7.28 -49.79 12.51
CA ASP A 104 -6.90 -50.24 13.87
C ASP A 104 -5.37 -50.20 14.07
N ARG A 105 -4.77 -49.02 13.85
CA ARG A 105 -3.46 -48.65 14.39
C ARG A 105 -3.67 -47.40 15.23
N PRO A 106 -3.31 -47.39 16.52
CA PRO A 106 -3.50 -46.23 17.36
C PRO A 106 -2.60 -45.09 16.85
N ALA A 107 -3.24 -44.02 16.39
CA ALA A 107 -2.56 -42.77 16.06
C ALA A 107 -2.13 -42.08 17.36
N GLU A 108 -0.83 -41.78 17.45
CA GLU A 108 -0.29 -40.89 18.46
C GLU A 108 -0.97 -39.51 18.36
N THR A 109 -1.17 -38.90 19.52
CA THR A 109 -1.75 -37.57 19.70
C THR A 109 -0.92 -36.50 18.98
N VAL A 110 -1.39 -36.04 17.83
CA VAL A 110 -0.93 -34.81 17.19
C VAL A 110 -1.89 -33.68 17.63
N PRO A 111 -1.39 -32.54 18.14
CA PRO A 111 -2.24 -31.42 18.49
C PRO A 111 -2.97 -30.90 17.25
N ASP A 112 -4.21 -30.48 17.49
CA ASP A 112 -5.19 -29.93 16.57
C ASP A 112 -4.58 -28.89 15.61
N GLN A 113 -4.08 -29.37 14.47
CA GLN A 113 -3.90 -28.54 13.30
C GLN A 113 -5.18 -28.70 12.49
N ALA A 114 -6.00 -27.65 12.52
CA ALA A 114 -6.93 -27.38 11.45
C ALA A 114 -6.25 -27.74 10.14
N THR A 115 -6.85 -28.63 9.36
CA THR A 115 -6.44 -28.98 8.01
C THR A 115 -6.56 -27.73 7.13
N GLY A 116 -5.59 -26.83 7.26
CA GLY A 116 -5.38 -25.71 6.37
C GLY A 116 -4.97 -26.30 5.03
N ALA A 117 -5.68 -25.93 3.97
CA ALA A 117 -5.22 -26.15 2.62
C ALA A 117 -3.74 -25.77 2.53
N ALA A 118 -2.91 -26.66 2.00
CA ALA A 118 -1.48 -26.38 1.82
C ALA A 118 -1.34 -25.02 1.14
N SER A 119 -0.65 -24.09 1.80
CA SER A 119 -0.38 -22.75 1.27
C SER A 119 0.34 -22.90 -0.08
N PRO A 120 -0.23 -22.42 -1.22
CA PRO A 120 0.40 -22.54 -2.53
C PRO A 120 1.83 -21.98 -2.60
N PHE A 121 2.17 -21.07 -1.69
CA PHE A 121 3.47 -20.38 -1.66
C PHE A 121 4.47 -20.99 -0.67
N LEU A 122 4.07 -21.97 0.15
CA LEU A 122 4.94 -22.50 1.21
C LEU A 122 6.16 -23.24 0.64
N ALA A 123 5.99 -23.94 -0.47
CA ALA A 123 7.09 -24.63 -1.14
C ALA A 123 8.13 -23.64 -1.71
N ASP A 124 7.65 -22.50 -2.19
CA ASP A 124 8.46 -21.47 -2.85
C ASP A 124 8.81 -20.30 -1.93
N GLN A 125 8.50 -20.39 -0.63
CA GLN A 125 8.82 -19.36 0.36
C GLN A 125 10.27 -18.87 0.30
N PRO A 126 11.31 -19.75 0.30
CA PRO A 126 12.69 -19.27 0.24
C PRO A 126 12.99 -18.51 -1.05
N LEU A 127 12.42 -18.94 -2.17
CA LEU A 127 12.57 -18.26 -3.46
C LEU A 127 11.92 -16.87 -3.42
N ILE A 128 10.71 -16.76 -2.88
CA ILE A 128 9.99 -15.49 -2.74
C ILE A 128 10.78 -14.51 -1.87
N GLU A 129 11.27 -14.97 -0.71
CA GLU A 129 12.06 -14.13 0.20
C GLU A 129 13.38 -13.66 -0.44
N ASP A 130 14.06 -14.54 -1.18
CA ASP A 130 15.29 -14.19 -1.89
C ASP A 130 15.03 -13.19 -3.03
N MET A 131 13.92 -13.32 -3.77
CA MET A 131 13.52 -12.34 -4.79
C MET A 131 13.24 -10.96 -4.16
N ILE A 132 12.46 -10.92 -3.08
CA ILE A 132 12.13 -9.67 -2.38
C ILE A 132 13.40 -9.01 -1.85
N ARG A 133 14.32 -9.79 -1.26
CA ARG A 133 15.64 -9.30 -0.84
C ARG A 133 16.44 -8.76 -2.02
N GLY A 134 16.44 -9.46 -3.16
CA GLY A 134 17.08 -9.00 -4.39
C GLY A 134 16.58 -7.63 -4.86
N PHE A 135 15.27 -7.39 -4.77
CA PHE A 135 14.66 -6.10 -5.13
C PHE A 135 15.07 -4.94 -4.20
N GLN A 136 15.46 -5.25 -2.96
CA GLN A 136 15.91 -4.28 -1.95
C GLN A 136 17.42 -4.03 -2.07
N ASP A 137 18.22 -5.09 -2.06
CA ASP A 137 19.68 -4.99 -1.92
C ASP A 137 20.40 -4.78 -3.26
N THR A 138 19.88 -5.33 -4.36
CA THR A 138 20.55 -5.29 -5.67
C THR A 138 19.54 -5.05 -6.80
N PRO A 139 18.95 -3.85 -6.90
CA PRO A 139 18.00 -3.54 -7.95
C PRO A 139 18.68 -3.56 -9.33
N ASP A 140 18.20 -4.42 -10.23
CA ASP A 140 18.65 -4.49 -11.61
C ASP A 140 17.78 -3.60 -12.51
N PHE A 141 18.24 -2.37 -12.77
CA PHE A 141 17.54 -1.41 -13.63
C PHE A 141 17.45 -1.83 -15.11
N TYR A 142 18.21 -2.84 -15.53
CA TYR A 142 18.25 -3.35 -16.90
C TYR A 142 17.76 -4.79 -17.00
N ALA A 143 17.04 -5.28 -15.98
CA ALA A 143 16.54 -6.63 -15.93
C ALA A 143 15.70 -6.98 -17.18
N PRO A 144 15.66 -8.25 -17.62
CA PRO A 144 14.80 -8.66 -18.72
C PRO A 144 13.31 -8.33 -18.43
N PRO A 145 12.45 -8.31 -19.46
CA PRO A 145 11.02 -8.09 -19.28
C PRO A 145 10.44 -9.01 -18.20
N TRP A 146 9.44 -8.51 -17.46
CA TRP A 146 8.78 -9.20 -16.34
C TRP A 146 9.59 -9.29 -15.04
N ARG A 147 10.82 -8.75 -14.99
CA ARG A 147 11.57 -8.57 -13.74
C ARG A 147 11.52 -7.13 -13.27
N LEU A 148 11.53 -6.94 -11.95
CA LEU A 148 11.46 -5.62 -11.34
C LEU A 148 12.75 -4.83 -11.59
N ARG A 149 12.62 -3.68 -12.25
CA ARG A 149 13.69 -2.73 -12.59
C ARG A 149 13.79 -1.54 -11.64
N ARG A 150 13.12 -1.62 -10.50
CA ARG A 150 12.99 -0.53 -9.53
C ARG A 150 13.34 -1.09 -8.15
N HIS A 151 13.96 -0.24 -7.33
CA HIS A 151 14.24 -0.55 -5.94
C HIS A 151 12.93 -0.62 -5.15
N LEU A 152 12.76 -1.71 -4.39
CA LEU A 152 11.64 -1.88 -3.47
C LEU A 152 12.08 -1.48 -2.05
N GLU A 153 11.32 -0.63 -1.37
CA GLU A 153 11.61 -0.28 0.03
C GLU A 153 11.35 -1.47 0.95
N VAL A 154 12.09 -1.56 2.06
CA VAL A 154 11.98 -2.68 3.02
C VAL A 154 10.54 -2.86 3.52
N GLY A 155 9.88 -1.76 3.89
CA GLY A 155 8.48 -1.80 4.34
C GLY A 155 7.51 -2.32 3.27
N HIS A 156 7.75 -2.01 1.99
CA HIS A 156 6.94 -2.54 0.88
C HIS A 156 7.19 -4.03 0.68
N GLY A 157 8.43 -4.49 0.86
CA GLY A 157 8.76 -5.91 0.85
C GLY A 157 8.04 -6.69 1.94
N GLU A 158 7.95 -6.17 3.17
CA GLU A 158 7.21 -6.80 4.26
C GLU A 158 5.72 -6.95 3.96
N VAL A 159 5.10 -5.90 3.39
CA VAL A 159 3.70 -5.94 2.94
C VAL A 159 3.50 -7.03 1.87
N LEU A 160 4.42 -7.10 0.90
CA LEU A 160 4.37 -8.10 -0.16
C LEU A 160 4.54 -9.53 0.36
N THR A 161 5.48 -9.75 1.26
CA THR A 161 5.71 -11.04 1.94
C THR A 161 4.48 -11.47 2.72
N ASN A 162 3.88 -10.57 3.50
CA ASN A 162 2.67 -10.88 4.26
C ASN A 162 1.49 -11.21 3.35
N TRP A 163 1.30 -10.47 2.25
CA TRP A 163 0.25 -10.75 1.28
C TRP A 163 0.42 -12.14 0.62
N LEU A 164 1.62 -12.50 0.20
CA LEU A 164 1.89 -13.82 -0.40
C LEU A 164 1.77 -14.96 0.62
N LEU A 165 2.45 -14.84 1.77
CA LEU A 165 2.65 -15.96 2.69
C LEU A 165 1.57 -16.09 3.77
N GLN A 166 0.98 -14.98 4.23
CA GLN A 166 -0.06 -15.01 5.27
C GLN A 166 -1.45 -14.94 4.65
N GLN A 167 -1.61 -14.11 3.62
CA GLN A 167 -2.90 -13.91 2.96
C GLN A 167 -3.08 -14.77 1.70
N GLN A 168 -2.09 -15.62 1.39
CA GLN A 168 -2.16 -16.57 0.27
C GLN A 168 -2.45 -15.91 -1.08
N GLY A 169 -1.94 -14.68 -1.28
CA GLY A 169 -2.16 -13.92 -2.51
C GLY A 169 -3.58 -13.33 -2.65
N ARG A 170 -4.34 -13.27 -1.55
CA ARG A 170 -5.69 -12.70 -1.51
C ARG A 170 -5.81 -11.67 -0.41
N GLY A 171 -5.95 -10.41 -0.76
CA GLY A 171 -6.21 -9.40 0.27
C GLY A 171 -6.11 -7.98 -0.19
N ALA A 172 -6.68 -7.11 0.65
CA ALA A 172 -6.54 -5.67 0.53
C ALA A 172 -5.36 -5.20 1.38
N GLN A 173 -4.57 -4.29 0.85
CA GLN A 173 -3.49 -3.59 1.53
C GLN A 173 -3.84 -2.13 1.66
N ASN A 174 -3.42 -1.50 2.76
CA ASN A 174 -3.48 -0.06 2.85
C ASN A 174 -2.61 0.55 1.73
N SER A 175 -3.10 1.63 1.14
CA SER A 175 -2.30 2.39 0.18
C SER A 175 -1.01 2.88 0.81
N LEU A 176 0.04 2.93 -0.01
CA LEU A 176 1.38 3.38 0.38
C LEU A 176 1.54 4.91 0.28
N GLY A 177 0.41 5.64 0.22
CA GLY A 177 0.32 7.10 0.18
C GLY A 177 0.56 7.72 -1.19
N SER A 178 0.79 6.92 -2.23
CA SER A 178 0.70 7.37 -3.61
C SER A 178 0.40 6.20 -4.56
N ARG A 179 -0.37 6.47 -5.62
CA ARG A 179 -0.62 5.48 -6.68
C ARG A 179 0.66 4.91 -7.28
N SER A 180 1.71 5.72 -7.46
CA SER A 180 3.00 5.23 -7.98
C SER A 180 3.65 4.16 -7.11
N ARG A 181 3.53 4.26 -5.79
CA ARG A 181 4.04 3.24 -4.85
C ARG A 181 3.18 1.99 -4.87
N ASN A 182 1.86 2.14 -4.97
CA ASN A 182 0.94 1.02 -5.12
C ASN A 182 1.22 0.24 -6.43
N VAL A 183 1.44 0.96 -7.53
CA VAL A 183 1.82 0.37 -8.82
C VAL A 183 3.16 -0.36 -8.72
N LEU A 184 4.14 0.19 -7.98
CA LEU A 184 5.42 -0.49 -7.75
C LEU A 184 5.26 -1.79 -6.96
N LEU A 185 4.43 -1.78 -5.89
CA LEU A 185 4.13 -3.00 -5.13
C LEU A 185 3.43 -4.04 -6.01
N GLY A 186 2.43 -3.61 -6.81
CA GLY A 186 1.76 -4.47 -7.78
C GLY A 186 2.72 -5.02 -8.84
N ALA A 187 3.66 -4.22 -9.32
CA ALA A 187 4.71 -4.67 -10.24
C ALA A 187 5.62 -5.71 -9.60
N ALA A 188 6.03 -5.52 -8.34
CA ALA A 188 6.82 -6.50 -7.61
C ALA A 188 6.06 -7.82 -7.43
N ALA A 189 4.76 -7.76 -7.11
CA ALA A 189 3.89 -8.93 -7.03
C ALA A 189 3.80 -9.67 -8.39
N VAL A 190 3.61 -8.93 -9.49
CA VAL A 190 3.60 -9.51 -10.84
C VAL A 190 4.94 -10.18 -11.15
N ALA A 191 6.08 -9.54 -10.86
CA ALA A 191 7.39 -10.11 -11.14
C ALA A 191 7.63 -11.44 -10.40
N ILE A 192 7.25 -11.53 -9.12
CA ILE A 192 7.35 -12.76 -8.33
C ILE A 192 6.43 -13.83 -8.93
N LEU A 193 5.17 -13.50 -9.14
CA LEU A 193 4.18 -14.46 -9.62
C LEU A 193 4.47 -14.94 -11.05
N THR A 194 5.07 -14.10 -11.90
CA THR A 194 5.51 -14.50 -13.23
C THR A 194 6.69 -15.45 -13.16
N GLU A 195 7.60 -15.30 -12.20
CA GLU A 195 8.69 -16.28 -12.01
C GLU A 195 8.13 -17.62 -11.49
N LEU A 196 7.10 -17.61 -10.63
CA LEU A 196 6.50 -18.82 -10.06
C LEU A 196 5.59 -19.58 -11.03
N TYR A 197 4.70 -18.87 -11.72
CA TYR A 197 3.64 -19.46 -12.56
C TYR A 197 3.91 -19.34 -14.06
N GLY A 198 4.91 -18.56 -14.47
CA GLY A 198 5.29 -18.37 -15.87
C GLY A 198 4.11 -17.91 -16.73
N ASP A 199 3.92 -18.60 -17.85
CA ASP A 199 2.91 -18.28 -18.86
C ASP A 199 1.45 -18.53 -18.43
N GLN A 200 1.26 -19.21 -17.29
CA GLN A 200 -0.08 -19.44 -16.75
C GLN A 200 -0.67 -18.17 -16.13
N LEU A 201 0.19 -17.25 -15.66
CA LEU A 201 -0.24 -16.01 -15.04
C LEU A 201 -0.73 -15.00 -16.08
N GLN A 202 -1.89 -14.40 -15.82
CA GLN A 202 -2.32 -13.21 -16.54
C GLN A 202 -2.81 -12.14 -15.58
N THR A 203 -2.17 -10.97 -15.63
CA THR A 203 -2.49 -9.82 -14.78
C THR A 203 -3.64 -9.01 -15.37
N LEU A 204 -4.65 -8.76 -14.55
CA LEU A 204 -5.82 -7.94 -14.85
C LEU A 204 -5.82 -6.75 -13.89
N VAL A 205 -5.87 -5.53 -14.40
CA VAL A 205 -5.89 -4.31 -13.57
C VAL A 205 -7.24 -3.64 -13.68
N LEU A 206 -7.85 -3.32 -12.54
CA LEU A 206 -9.09 -2.57 -12.42
C LEU A 206 -8.79 -1.13 -11.98
N ALA A 207 -9.14 -0.16 -12.83
CA ALA A 207 -9.18 1.25 -12.44
C ALA A 207 -10.23 2.02 -13.25
N SER A 208 -11.09 2.76 -12.56
CA SER A 208 -12.32 3.40 -13.04
C SER A 208 -12.16 4.49 -14.11
N THR A 209 -10.97 5.08 -14.26
CA THR A 209 -10.75 6.18 -15.23
C THR A 209 -9.59 5.89 -16.17
N PRO A 210 -9.66 6.36 -17.43
CA PRO A 210 -8.61 6.14 -18.42
C PRO A 210 -7.28 6.80 -18.02
N GLU A 211 -7.30 7.88 -17.25
CA GLU A 211 -6.10 8.52 -16.70
C GLU A 211 -5.39 7.59 -15.72
N ARG A 212 -6.16 6.93 -14.84
CA ARG A 212 -5.64 5.96 -13.86
C ARG A 212 -5.11 4.72 -14.56
N LEU A 213 -5.82 4.19 -15.55
CA LEU A 213 -5.31 3.10 -16.39
C LEU A 213 -4.02 3.48 -17.13
N GLY A 214 -3.92 4.73 -17.59
CA GLY A 214 -2.70 5.28 -18.18
C GLY A 214 -1.53 5.29 -17.20
N GLN A 215 -1.77 5.62 -15.93
CA GLN A 215 -0.75 5.59 -14.87
C GLN A 215 -0.32 4.17 -14.53
N TRP A 216 -1.26 3.24 -14.37
CA TRP A 216 -0.97 1.82 -14.19
C TRP A 216 -0.15 1.26 -15.34
N ARG A 217 -0.55 1.54 -16.58
CA ARG A 217 0.20 1.12 -17.77
C ARG A 217 1.64 1.63 -17.75
N ARG A 218 1.82 2.94 -17.55
CA ARG A 218 3.15 3.57 -17.54
C ARG A 218 4.02 3.04 -16.40
N GLY A 219 3.45 2.92 -15.20
CA GLY A 219 4.19 2.42 -14.03
C GLY A 219 4.58 0.95 -14.15
N LEU A 220 3.71 0.10 -14.72
CA LEU A 220 4.04 -1.29 -15.02
C LEU A 220 5.08 -1.41 -16.15
N GLN A 221 4.95 -0.62 -17.21
CA GLN A 221 5.95 -0.57 -18.29
C GLN A 221 7.34 -0.21 -17.78
N ASP A 222 7.41 0.83 -16.97
CA ASP A 222 8.66 1.33 -16.40
C ASP A 222 9.25 0.37 -15.36
N SER A 223 8.40 -0.21 -14.50
CA SER A 223 8.87 -1.09 -13.42
C SER A 223 9.23 -2.49 -13.90
N LEU A 224 8.59 -3.02 -14.95
CA LEU A 224 8.80 -4.39 -15.45
C LEU A 224 9.50 -4.46 -16.81
N GLY A 225 9.80 -3.30 -17.42
CA GLY A 225 10.44 -3.25 -18.73
C GLY A 225 9.55 -3.70 -19.88
N LEU A 226 8.24 -3.55 -19.75
CA LEU A 226 7.26 -4.02 -20.72
C LEU A 226 7.13 -3.05 -21.91
N THR A 227 6.81 -3.61 -23.06
CA THR A 227 6.55 -2.89 -24.30
C THR A 227 5.05 -2.64 -24.48
N ARG A 228 4.63 -2.16 -25.66
CA ARG A 228 3.19 -1.99 -25.95
C ARG A 228 2.51 -3.31 -26.28
N GLU A 229 3.24 -4.31 -26.75
CA GLU A 229 2.72 -5.60 -27.21
C GLU A 229 2.33 -6.52 -26.05
N ASP A 230 2.96 -6.29 -24.90
CA ASP A 230 2.67 -6.94 -23.62
C ASP A 230 1.34 -6.46 -23.00
N PHE A 231 0.71 -5.42 -23.55
CA PHE A 231 -0.61 -4.94 -23.13
C PHE A 231 -1.66 -5.34 -24.15
N GLY A 232 -2.66 -6.09 -23.71
CA GLY A 232 -3.77 -6.48 -24.55
C GLY A 232 -4.28 -7.90 -24.26
N PRO A 233 -5.19 -8.42 -25.12
CA PRO A 233 -5.83 -9.71 -24.94
C PRO A 233 -4.91 -10.91 -25.20
N ASN A 234 -3.64 -10.67 -25.53
CA ASN A 234 -2.62 -11.68 -25.76
C ASN A 234 -2.49 -12.59 -24.52
N ALA A 235 -2.06 -13.83 -24.72
CA ALA A 235 -2.02 -14.84 -23.66
C ALA A 235 -1.21 -14.33 -22.45
N ASN A 236 0.04 -13.94 -22.60
CA ASN A 236 0.88 -13.47 -21.49
C ASN A 236 0.78 -11.98 -21.16
N GLY A 237 -0.23 -11.26 -21.66
CA GLY A 237 -0.27 -9.81 -21.54
C GLY A 237 -0.99 -9.30 -20.29
N ILE A 238 -0.65 -8.08 -19.86
CA ILE A 238 -1.42 -7.32 -18.88
C ILE A 238 -2.67 -6.75 -19.56
N SER A 239 -3.84 -6.98 -18.97
CA SER A 239 -5.11 -6.41 -19.44
C SER A 239 -5.62 -5.35 -18.45
N LEU A 240 -6.09 -4.22 -18.98
CA LEU A 240 -6.53 -3.05 -18.22
C LEU A 240 -8.06 -2.91 -18.39
N PHE A 241 -8.79 -2.70 -17.29
CA PHE A 241 -10.25 -2.62 -17.28
C PHE A 241 -10.74 -1.40 -16.49
N GLU A 242 -11.69 -0.68 -17.09
CA GLU A 242 -12.42 0.40 -16.41
C GLU A 242 -13.58 -0.13 -15.57
N ARG A 243 -14.12 -1.29 -15.95
CA ARG A 243 -15.31 -1.88 -15.36
C ARG A 243 -15.03 -3.29 -14.87
N SER A 244 -15.55 -3.59 -13.68
CA SER A 244 -15.44 -4.89 -13.02
C SER A 244 -16.14 -6.01 -13.80
N ASP A 245 -17.27 -5.73 -14.45
CA ASP A 245 -18.03 -6.70 -15.27
C ASP A 245 -17.17 -7.36 -16.35
N ALA A 246 -16.46 -6.56 -17.15
CA ALA A 246 -15.58 -7.03 -18.21
C ALA A 246 -14.34 -7.77 -17.66
N LEU A 247 -13.85 -7.35 -16.48
CA LEU A 247 -12.73 -8.01 -15.80
C LEU A 247 -13.13 -9.40 -15.33
N ILE A 248 -14.30 -9.55 -14.71
CA ILE A 248 -14.82 -10.83 -14.21
C ILE A 248 -15.01 -11.80 -15.39
N GLU A 249 -15.65 -11.36 -16.48
CA GLU A 249 -15.82 -12.20 -17.68
C GLU A 249 -14.47 -12.63 -18.28
N ARG A 250 -13.44 -11.76 -18.21
CA ARG A 250 -12.10 -12.13 -18.64
C ARG A 250 -11.47 -13.15 -17.71
N ALA A 251 -11.58 -12.96 -16.40
CA ALA A 251 -11.02 -13.83 -15.38
C ALA A 251 -11.65 -15.24 -15.43
N ASP A 252 -12.98 -15.34 -15.55
CA ASP A 252 -13.70 -16.61 -15.72
C ASP A 252 -13.22 -17.37 -16.96
N ARG A 253 -13.00 -16.67 -18.08
CA ARG A 253 -12.45 -17.28 -19.31
C ARG A 253 -11.02 -17.76 -19.12
N LEU A 254 -10.24 -17.16 -18.22
CA LEU A 254 -8.88 -17.61 -17.93
C LEU A 254 -8.89 -18.86 -17.07
N GLU A 255 -9.71 -18.90 -16.03
CA GLU A 255 -9.88 -20.11 -15.22
C GLU A 255 -10.40 -21.28 -16.05
N SER A 256 -11.34 -21.04 -16.98
CA SER A 256 -11.84 -22.08 -17.89
C SER A 256 -10.75 -22.68 -18.82
N ARG A 257 -9.62 -21.98 -18.96
CA ARG A 257 -8.47 -22.38 -19.79
C ARG A 257 -7.28 -22.84 -18.95
N ASP A 258 -7.50 -23.12 -17.65
CA ASP A 258 -6.46 -23.54 -16.71
C ASP A 258 -5.34 -22.48 -16.58
N ARG A 259 -5.72 -21.20 -16.64
CA ARG A 259 -4.83 -20.06 -16.44
C ARG A 259 -5.19 -19.33 -15.16
N LEU A 260 -4.20 -18.66 -14.58
CA LEU A 260 -4.30 -18.02 -13.28
C LEU A 260 -4.52 -16.51 -13.44
N PRO A 261 -5.72 -15.98 -13.15
CA PRO A 261 -5.95 -14.54 -13.13
C PRO A 261 -5.35 -13.92 -11.86
N LEU A 262 -4.48 -12.92 -12.03
CA LEU A 262 -4.04 -12.03 -10.96
C LEU A 262 -4.77 -10.71 -11.10
N ILE A 263 -5.60 -10.36 -10.12
CA ILE A 263 -6.39 -9.13 -10.17
C ILE A 263 -5.74 -8.06 -9.30
N LEU A 264 -5.40 -6.92 -9.90
CA LEU A 264 -4.93 -5.72 -9.20
C LEU A 264 -6.05 -4.68 -9.20
N VAL A 265 -6.44 -4.21 -8.02
CA VAL A 265 -7.49 -3.20 -7.87
C VAL A 265 -6.88 -1.89 -7.39
N ASP A 266 -7.08 -0.82 -8.16
CA ASP A 266 -6.55 0.51 -7.85
C ASP A 266 -7.08 1.04 -6.51
N ALA A 267 -6.27 1.89 -5.86
CA ALA A 267 -6.58 2.42 -4.54
C ALA A 267 -7.83 3.31 -4.51
N ALA A 268 -8.20 3.87 -5.66
CA ALA A 268 -9.38 4.70 -5.79
C ALA A 268 -10.68 3.93 -6.08
N GLU A 269 -10.61 2.60 -6.27
CA GLU A 269 -11.79 1.75 -6.35
C GLU A 269 -12.39 1.51 -4.96
N GLN A 270 -13.38 2.33 -4.60
CA GLN A 270 -14.08 2.20 -3.31
C GLN A 270 -15.06 1.03 -3.27
N VAL A 271 -15.49 0.55 -4.43
CA VAL A 271 -16.47 -0.54 -4.57
C VAL A 271 -15.85 -1.65 -5.39
N VAL A 272 -15.75 -2.83 -4.79
CA VAL A 272 -15.28 -4.04 -5.47
C VAL A 272 -16.44 -5.02 -5.54
N ASP A 273 -16.70 -5.53 -6.73
CA ASP A 273 -17.74 -6.53 -6.96
C ASP A 273 -17.39 -7.84 -6.26
N ILE A 274 -18.34 -8.39 -5.49
CA ILE A 274 -18.18 -9.62 -4.70
C ILE A 274 -17.60 -10.79 -5.53
N PRO A 275 -18.01 -11.02 -6.80
CA PRO A 275 -17.41 -12.06 -7.64
C PRO A 275 -15.88 -11.97 -7.76
N ILE A 276 -15.26 -10.80 -7.67
CA ILE A 276 -13.79 -10.66 -7.74
C ILE A 276 -13.11 -11.46 -6.61
N LEU A 277 -13.77 -11.57 -5.44
CA LEU A 277 -13.21 -12.24 -4.27
C LEU A 277 -13.17 -13.78 -4.42
N GLN A 278 -13.84 -14.32 -5.44
CA GLN A 278 -13.85 -15.76 -5.71
C GLN A 278 -12.54 -16.23 -6.39
N PHE A 279 -11.85 -15.31 -7.07
CA PHE A 279 -10.62 -15.63 -7.81
C PHE A 279 -9.45 -15.94 -6.88
N PRO A 280 -8.49 -16.77 -7.35
CA PRO A 280 -7.41 -17.27 -6.52
C PRO A 280 -6.42 -16.21 -6.08
N LEU A 281 -6.15 -15.21 -6.92
CA LEU A 281 -5.18 -14.15 -6.65
C LEU A 281 -5.80 -12.77 -6.89
N TRP A 282 -5.82 -11.96 -5.84
CA TRP A 282 -6.21 -10.56 -5.95
C TRP A 282 -5.50 -9.70 -4.90
N LEU A 283 -5.09 -8.52 -5.33
CA LEU A 283 -4.46 -7.49 -4.52
C LEU A 283 -5.24 -6.19 -4.72
N ALA A 284 -5.91 -5.74 -3.68
CA ALA A 284 -6.58 -4.45 -3.68
C ALA A 284 -5.82 -3.43 -2.86
N PHE A 285 -5.77 -2.19 -3.32
CA PHE A 285 -5.26 -1.09 -2.53
C PHE A 285 -6.43 -0.33 -1.91
N ALA A 286 -6.28 0.09 -0.65
CA ALA A 286 -7.25 0.91 0.05
C ALA A 286 -6.62 2.25 0.38
N ALA A 287 -6.94 3.28 -0.42
CA ALA A 287 -6.51 4.66 -0.13
C ALA A 287 -7.26 5.22 1.07
N ASP A 288 -6.58 6.10 1.82
CA ASP A 288 -7.26 6.88 2.85
C ASP A 288 -8.05 8.05 2.21
N GLY A 289 -9.02 8.59 2.94
CA GLY A 289 -9.86 9.68 2.41
C GLY A 289 -9.09 10.96 2.07
N ARG A 290 -7.85 11.11 2.56
CA ARG A 290 -6.99 12.26 2.26
C ARG A 290 -6.28 12.09 0.93
N GLU A 291 -5.72 10.91 0.67
CA GLU A 291 -5.07 10.55 -0.59
C GLU A 291 -6.04 10.68 -1.75
N LEU A 292 -7.27 10.16 -1.62
CA LEU A 292 -8.31 10.30 -2.64
C LEU A 292 -8.62 11.76 -2.95
N ALA A 293 -8.76 12.59 -1.91
CA ALA A 293 -9.04 14.01 -2.08
C ALA A 293 -7.87 14.77 -2.75
N MET A 294 -6.62 14.36 -2.51
CA MET A 294 -5.45 14.97 -3.17
C MET A 294 -5.34 14.54 -4.63
N GLU A 295 -5.65 13.27 -4.93
CA GLU A 295 -5.62 12.74 -6.30
C GLU A 295 -6.73 13.32 -7.19
N ASP A 296 -7.91 13.62 -6.64
CA ASP A 296 -9.00 14.25 -7.37
C ASP A 296 -8.70 15.73 -7.69
N LEU A 297 -7.96 16.44 -6.83
CA LEU A 297 -7.52 17.83 -7.06
C LEU A 297 -6.50 17.95 -8.19
N ASP A 298 -5.66 16.94 -8.40
CA ASP A 298 -4.69 16.89 -9.51
C ASP A 298 -5.35 16.55 -10.85
N GLY A 299 -6.60 16.08 -10.84
CA GLY A 299 -7.36 15.66 -12.02
C GLY A 299 -8.26 16.74 -12.65
N ASP A 300 -8.46 17.88 -11.99
CA ASP A 300 -9.34 18.95 -12.47
C ASP A 300 -8.51 19.99 -13.26
N PRO A 301 -8.64 20.09 -14.60
CA PRO A 301 -8.00 21.16 -15.34
C PRO A 301 -8.83 22.43 -15.12
N LEU A 302 -8.20 23.47 -14.56
CA LEU A 302 -8.72 24.84 -14.67
C LEU A 302 -8.85 25.28 -16.14
#